data_AF-A0A933IQB8-F1
#
_entry.id   AF-A0A933IQB8-F1
#
_cell.length_a   1.000
_cell.length_b   1.000
_cell.length_c   1.000
_cell.angle_alpha   90.00
_cell.angle_beta   90.00
_cell.angle_gamma   90.00
#
_symmetry.space_group_name_H-M   'P 1'
#
loop_
_entity.id
_entity.type
_entity.pdbx_description
1 polymer ?
#
loop_
_entity_poly.entity_id
_entity_poly.type
_entity_poly.pdbx_seq_one_letter_code
_entity_poly.pdbx_strand_id
1 'polypeptide(L)'
;MNQGGENAFPRWIKFALAGTMLAFIAGGIWFFKAQQGHQRKEVEARLWSIARLKSGQISEWRAERLADAAILMERQGLVESVRRFLSLPTDEEASEISRRFRTIKEHYRFRDVLLVDLAKRVRLSLDPKMMDLHRGYASTLDSAMAEHSPLWTPFHVDPDYPSPH
;
A
#
# COMPACT_ATOMS: atom_id res chain seq x y z
N MET A 1 28.14 -82.32 -22.08
CA MET A 1 27.95 -81.03 -22.79
C MET A 1 27.19 -80.08 -21.90
N ASN A 2 27.76 -78.89 -21.77
CA ASN A 2 27.29 -77.63 -21.18
C ASN A 2 26.72 -77.56 -19.75
N GLN A 3 27.50 -76.81 -18.96
CA GLN A 3 27.19 -76.18 -17.70
C GLN A 3 26.13 -75.10 -17.89
N GLY A 4 25.24 -74.98 -16.90
CA GLY A 4 24.28 -73.88 -16.78
C GLY A 4 23.82 -73.75 -15.32
N GLY A 5 24.77 -73.85 -14.38
CA GLY A 5 24.49 -73.60 -12.97
C GLY A 5 24.22 -72.12 -12.77
N GLU A 6 22.97 -71.78 -12.51
CA GLU A 6 22.53 -70.43 -12.18
C GLU A 6 23.36 -69.88 -11.02
N ASN A 7 24.23 -68.90 -11.30
CA ASN A 7 24.91 -68.15 -10.25
C ASN A 7 23.88 -67.24 -9.57
N ALA A 8 23.03 -67.82 -8.73
CA ALA A 8 22.13 -67.08 -7.87
C ALA A 8 22.99 -66.23 -6.93
N PHE A 9 22.93 -64.90 -7.11
CA PHE A 9 23.68 -63.93 -6.31
C PHE A 9 23.64 -64.28 -4.81
N PRO A 10 24.81 -64.35 -4.13
CA PRO A 10 24.90 -64.64 -2.71
C PRO A 10 23.96 -63.73 -1.90
N ARG A 11 23.18 -64.32 -0.97
CA ARG A 11 22.18 -63.60 -0.16
C ARG A 11 22.75 -62.36 0.54
N TRP A 12 24.00 -62.42 1.01
CA TRP A 12 24.67 -61.31 1.68
C TRP A 12 24.87 -60.09 0.77
N ILE A 13 25.12 -60.28 -0.53
CA ILE A 13 25.26 -59.19 -1.51
C ILE A 13 23.91 -58.48 -1.68
N LYS A 14 22.80 -59.23 -1.71
CA LYS A 14 21.45 -58.64 -1.82
C LYS A 14 21.12 -57.77 -0.59
N PHE A 15 21.47 -58.23 0.60
CA PHE A 15 21.29 -57.44 1.83
C PHE A 15 22.19 -56.20 1.86
N ALA A 16 23.46 -56.32 1.45
CA ALA A 16 24.37 -55.18 1.35
C ALA A 16 23.84 -54.13 0.36
N LEU A 17 23.38 -54.56 -0.82
CA LEU A 17 22.80 -53.67 -1.83
C LEU A 17 21.53 -52.99 -1.32
N ALA A 18 20.63 -53.74 -0.67
CA ALA A 18 19.41 -53.20 -0.08
C ALA A 18 19.71 -52.19 1.04
N GLY A 19 20.70 -52.48 1.90
CA GLY A 19 21.15 -51.56 2.95
C GLY A 19 21.72 -50.26 2.38
N THR A 20 22.57 -50.34 1.35
CA THR A 20 23.10 -49.17 0.64
C THR A 20 21.99 -48.36 -0.03
N MET A 21 21.02 -49.02 -0.67
CA MET A 21 19.86 -48.36 -1.27
C MET A 21 19.02 -47.62 -0.23
N LEU A 22 18.75 -48.25 0.92
CA LEU A 22 18.04 -47.63 2.04
C LEU A 22 18.80 -46.42 2.61
N ALA A 23 20.13 -46.52 2.73
CA ALA A 23 20.96 -45.40 3.18
C ALA A 23 20.89 -44.21 2.21
N PHE A 24 20.93 -44.45 0.89
CA PHE A 24 20.75 -43.40 -0.10
C PHE A 24 19.36 -42.75 -0.04
N ILE A 25 18.30 -43.53 0.11
CA ILE A 25 16.93 -43.01 0.24
C ILE A 25 16.80 -42.16 1.51
N ALA A 26 17.29 -42.65 2.65
CA ALA A 26 17.25 -41.93 3.91
C ALA A 26 18.05 -40.62 3.84
N GLY A 27 19.25 -40.66 3.27
CA GLY A 27 20.07 -39.47 3.03
C GLY A 27 19.39 -38.46 2.10
N GLY A 28 18.76 -38.93 1.02
CA GLY A 28 17.99 -38.11 0.09
C GLY A 28 16.80 -37.42 0.75
N ILE A 29 16.02 -38.15 1.56
CA ILE A 29 14.88 -37.61 2.32
C ILE A 29 15.36 -36.55 3.32
N TRP A 30 16.44 -36.83 4.05
CA TRP A 30 17.00 -35.90 5.03
C TRP A 30 17.49 -34.62 4.35
N PHE A 31 18.27 -34.76 3.27
CA PHE A 31 18.77 -33.64 2.49
C PHE A 31 17.64 -32.81 1.88
N PHE A 32 16.62 -33.45 1.32
CA PHE A 32 15.45 -32.78 0.75
C PHE A 32 14.68 -31.98 1.81
N LYS A 33 14.45 -32.55 3.00
CA LYS A 33 13.78 -31.83 4.10
C LYS A 33 14.61 -30.66 4.62
N ALA A 34 15.93 -30.84 4.76
CA ALA A 34 16.83 -29.76 5.15
C ALA A 34 16.80 -28.62 4.12
N GLN A 35 16.87 -28.96 2.83
CA GLN A 35 16.83 -27.99 1.73
C GLN A 35 15.51 -27.22 1.68
N GLN A 36 14.37 -27.89 1.88
CA GLN A 36 13.07 -27.23 1.99
C GLN A 36 13.02 -26.23 3.15
N GLY A 37 13.56 -26.60 4.31
CA GLY A 37 13.62 -25.73 5.48
C GLY A 37 14.48 -24.47 5.24
N HIS A 38 15.64 -24.63 4.61
CA HIS A 38 16.53 -23.51 4.27
C HIS A 38 15.90 -22.57 3.24
N GLN A 39 15.36 -23.10 2.14
CA GLN A 39 14.70 -22.30 1.10
C GLN A 39 13.50 -21.53 1.65
N ARG A 40 12.68 -22.18 2.48
CA ARG A 40 11.54 -21.52 3.12
C ARG A 40 11.97 -20.35 3.99
N LYS A 41 12.99 -20.54 4.84
CA LYS A 41 13.51 -19.47 5.70
C LYS A 41 14.08 -18.30 4.89
N GLU A 42 14.77 -18.59 3.79
CA GLU A 42 15.31 -17.56 2.89
C GLU A 42 14.19 -16.74 2.24
N VAL A 43 13.16 -17.41 1.73
CA VAL A 43 11.98 -16.74 1.15
C VAL A 43 11.24 -15.91 2.21
N GLU A 44 11.03 -16.46 3.41
CA GLU A 44 10.40 -15.73 4.51
C GLU A 44 11.22 -14.49 4.91
N ALA A 45 12.54 -14.61 5.06
CA ALA A 45 13.42 -13.48 5.37
C ALA A 45 13.40 -12.41 4.28
N ARG A 46 13.35 -12.82 3.01
CA ARG A 46 13.23 -11.90 1.86
C ARG A 46 11.89 -11.17 1.86
N LEU A 47 10.78 -11.88 2.08
CA LEU A 47 9.44 -11.28 2.18
C LEU A 47 9.36 -10.29 3.34
N TRP A 48 9.93 -10.62 4.50
CA TRP A 48 10.01 -9.71 5.63
C TRP A 48 10.80 -8.45 5.33
N SER A 49 11.94 -8.59 4.65
CA SER A 49 12.76 -7.45 4.23
C SER A 49 12.01 -6.53 3.26
N ILE A 50 11.29 -7.11 2.29
CA ILE A 50 10.44 -6.37 1.34
C ILE A 50 9.30 -5.68 2.09
N ALA A 51 8.61 -6.37 2.98
CA ALA A 51 7.49 -5.82 3.75
C ALA A 51 7.95 -4.65 4.62
N ARG A 52 9.10 -4.77 5.29
CA ARG A 52 9.69 -3.70 6.10
C ARG A 52 10.04 -2.49 5.25
N LEU A 53 10.69 -2.70 4.09
CA LEU A 53 11.01 -1.63 3.16
C LEU A 53 9.74 -0.92 2.65
N LYS A 54 8.74 -1.68 2.21
CA LYS A 54 7.48 -1.13 1.69
C LYS A 54 6.69 -0.36 2.74
N SER A 55 6.61 -0.89 3.96
CA SER A 55 6.00 -0.18 5.08
C SER A 55 6.72 1.14 5.39
N GLY A 56 8.05 1.16 5.29
CA GLY A 56 8.85 2.38 5.42
C GLY A 56 8.49 3.41 4.35
N GLN A 57 8.50 2.99 3.08
CA GLN A 57 8.16 3.85 1.93
C GLN A 57 6.76 4.46 2.05
N ILE A 58 5.76 3.68 2.47
CA ILE A 58 4.39 4.18 2.67
C ILE A 58 4.33 5.19 3.82
N SER A 59 5.07 4.94 4.91
CA SER A 59 5.09 5.84 6.08
C SER A 59 5.72 7.18 5.74
N GLU A 60 6.85 7.16 5.01
CA GLU A 60 7.54 8.36 4.53
C GLU A 60 6.66 9.13 3.55
N TRP A 61 6.07 8.46 2.56
CA TRP A 61 5.12 9.08 1.63
C TRP A 61 3.95 9.74 2.35
N ARG A 62 3.36 9.10 3.37
CA ARG A 62 2.28 9.70 4.17
C ARG A 62 2.75 10.94 4.95
N ALA A 63 3.94 10.89 5.53
CA ALA A 63 4.52 12.01 6.26
C ALA A 63 4.74 13.22 5.33
N GLU A 64 5.25 13.00 4.11
CA GLU A 64 5.38 14.04 3.10
C GLU A 64 4.02 14.66 2.73
N ARG A 65 2.98 13.84 2.51
CA ARG A 65 1.65 14.37 2.16
C ARG A 65 1.04 15.22 3.27
N LEU A 66 1.25 14.84 4.53
CA LEU A 66 0.81 15.64 5.68
C LEU A 66 1.61 16.94 5.81
N ALA A 67 2.93 16.90 5.55
CA ALA A 67 3.77 18.09 5.53
C ALA A 67 3.35 19.06 4.41
N ASP A 68 3.06 18.55 3.21
CA ASP A 68 2.54 19.35 2.10
C ASP A 68 1.23 20.05 2.49
N ALA A 69 0.31 19.33 3.15
CA ALA A 69 -0.95 19.89 3.64
C ALA A 69 -0.75 20.96 4.73
N ALA A 70 0.19 20.76 5.66
CA ALA A 70 0.54 21.76 6.68
C ALA A 70 1.04 23.07 6.04
N ILE A 71 1.93 22.96 5.04
CA ILE A 71 2.43 24.12 4.28
C ILE A 71 1.27 24.88 3.61
N LEU A 72 0.25 24.18 3.10
CA LEU A 72 -0.92 24.83 2.51
C LEU A 72 -1.76 25.59 3.55
N MET A 73 -1.92 25.05 4.76
CA MET A 73 -2.64 25.70 5.87
C MET A 73 -1.94 26.99 6.33
N GLU A 74 -0.62 27.03 6.29
CA GLU A 74 0.18 28.19 6.70
C GLU A 74 0.26 29.30 5.64
N ARG A 75 -0.13 29.03 4.39
CA ARG A 75 -0.11 30.02 3.30
C ARG A 75 -1.24 31.05 3.46
N GLN A 76 -0.90 32.18 4.09
CA GLN A 76 -1.81 33.33 4.29
C GLN A 76 -2.57 33.72 3.02
N GLY A 77 -1.88 33.78 1.87
CA GLY A 77 -2.50 34.17 0.61
C GLY A 77 -3.54 33.16 0.09
N LEU A 78 -3.48 31.88 0.48
CA LEU A 78 -4.53 30.90 0.14
C LEU A 78 -5.69 31.03 1.12
N VAL A 79 -5.40 31.12 2.41
CA VAL A 79 -6.40 31.28 3.48
C VAL A 79 -7.27 32.51 3.24
N GLU A 80 -6.67 33.64 2.85
CA GLU A 80 -7.41 34.87 2.64
C GLU A 80 -8.29 34.83 1.38
N SER A 81 -7.82 34.23 0.28
CA SER A 81 -8.67 33.97 -0.91
C SER A 81 -9.85 33.07 -0.55
N VAL A 82 -9.62 32.00 0.21
CA VAL A 82 -10.70 31.11 0.68
C VAL A 82 -11.70 31.86 1.55
N ARG A 83 -11.24 32.71 2.48
CA ARG A 83 -12.10 33.53 3.33
C ARG A 83 -12.98 34.47 2.50
N ARG A 84 -12.38 35.20 1.54
CA ARG A 84 -13.13 36.10 0.64
C ARG A 84 -14.19 35.33 -0.15
N PHE A 85 -13.82 34.24 -0.80
CA PHE A 85 -14.74 33.40 -1.57
C PHE A 85 -15.91 32.87 -0.73
N LEU A 86 -15.64 32.38 0.50
CA LEU A 86 -16.70 31.88 1.38
C LEU A 86 -17.64 32.99 1.87
N SER A 87 -17.15 34.24 1.98
CA SER A 87 -17.96 35.40 2.36
C SER A 87 -18.79 35.98 1.22
N LEU A 88 -18.22 36.05 0.02
CA LEU A 88 -18.86 36.56 -1.19
C LEU A 88 -18.40 35.72 -2.39
N PRO A 89 -19.10 34.62 -2.70
CA PRO A 89 -18.70 33.72 -3.78
C PRO A 89 -19.01 34.38 -5.13
N THR A 90 -17.99 34.97 -5.75
CA THR A 90 -18.02 35.47 -7.13
C THR A 90 -17.31 34.51 -8.07
N ASP A 91 -17.63 34.55 -9.35
CA ASP A 91 -16.96 33.74 -10.38
C ASP A 91 -15.46 34.05 -10.47
N GLU A 92 -15.08 35.30 -10.18
CA GLU A 92 -13.68 35.74 -10.17
C GLU A 92 -12.89 35.07 -9.04
N GLU A 93 -13.42 35.10 -7.81
CA GLU A 93 -12.78 34.43 -6.66
C GLU A 93 -12.76 32.90 -6.83
N ALA A 94 -13.83 32.32 -7.37
CA ALA A 94 -13.88 30.89 -7.70
C ALA A 94 -12.80 30.50 -8.73
N SER A 95 -12.62 31.31 -9.76
CA SER A 95 -11.59 31.11 -10.79
C SER A 95 -10.18 31.24 -10.21
N GLU A 96 -9.95 32.20 -9.31
CA GLU A 96 -8.65 32.37 -8.66
C GLU A 96 -8.28 31.14 -7.80
N ILE A 97 -9.21 30.67 -6.96
CA ILE A 97 -9.00 29.48 -6.13
C ILE A 97 -8.81 28.25 -7.01
N SER A 98 -9.63 28.07 -8.04
CA SER A 98 -9.50 26.95 -8.99
C SER A 98 -8.13 26.92 -9.67
N ARG A 99 -7.58 28.09 -10.05
CA ARG A 99 -6.22 28.19 -10.61
C ARG A 99 -5.16 27.72 -9.61
N ARG A 100 -5.27 28.14 -8.35
CA ARG A 100 -4.33 27.73 -7.28
C ARG A 100 -4.44 26.23 -6.98
N PHE A 101 -5.66 25.70 -6.91
CA PHE A 101 -5.90 24.27 -6.71
C PHE A 101 -5.31 23.45 -7.85
N ARG A 102 -5.40 23.94 -9.09
CA ARG A 102 -4.79 23.26 -10.25
C ARG A 102 -3.28 23.14 -10.10
N THR A 103 -2.60 24.21 -9.69
CA THR A 103 -1.16 24.17 -9.39
C THR A 103 -0.83 23.16 -8.29
N ILE A 104 -1.62 23.12 -7.21
CA ILE A 104 -1.43 22.15 -6.11
C ILE A 104 -1.62 20.71 -6.63
N LYS A 105 -2.71 20.47 -7.36
CA LYS A 105 -3.03 19.18 -7.96
C LYS A 105 -1.91 18.67 -8.86
N GLU A 106 -1.40 19.52 -9.75
CA GLU A 106 -0.36 19.15 -10.72
C GLU A 106 1.00 18.94 -10.05
N HIS A 107 1.41 19.84 -9.14
CA HIS A 107 2.73 19.79 -8.52
C HIS A 107 2.86 18.65 -7.50
N TYR A 108 1.82 18.43 -6.69
CA TYR A 108 1.80 17.39 -5.65
C TYR A 108 1.09 16.10 -6.11
N ARG A 109 0.64 16.05 -7.36
CA ARG A 109 -0.03 14.89 -7.99
C ARG A 109 -1.24 14.38 -7.21
N PHE A 110 -1.98 15.29 -6.58
CA PHE A 110 -3.25 14.94 -5.99
C PHE A 110 -4.25 14.55 -7.09
N ARG A 111 -5.20 13.66 -6.77
CA ARG A 111 -6.31 13.38 -7.66
C ARG A 111 -7.22 14.61 -7.80
N ASP A 112 -7.49 15.28 -6.67
CA ASP A 112 -8.27 16.51 -6.62
C ASP A 112 -7.99 17.29 -5.33
N VAL A 113 -8.43 18.55 -5.28
CA VAL A 113 -8.39 19.42 -4.10
C VAL A 113 -9.80 19.96 -3.87
N LEU A 114 -10.37 19.66 -2.70
CA LEU A 114 -11.73 20.04 -2.35
C LEU A 114 -11.71 21.20 -1.36
N LEU A 115 -12.52 22.23 -1.62
CA LEU A 115 -12.85 23.24 -0.63
C LEU A 115 -14.19 22.89 0.00
N VAL A 116 -14.20 22.67 1.32
CA VAL A 116 -15.39 22.25 2.07
C VAL A 116 -15.73 23.31 3.11
N ASP A 117 -17.01 23.68 3.21
CA ASP A 117 -17.48 24.62 4.24
C ASP A 117 -17.71 23.95 5.61
N LEU A 118 -17.99 24.75 6.65
CA LEU A 118 -18.28 24.25 7.99
C LEU A 118 -19.56 23.39 8.07
N ALA A 119 -20.43 23.45 7.06
CA ALA A 119 -21.59 22.59 6.93
C ALA A 119 -21.28 21.29 6.16
N LYS A 120 -19.99 20.98 5.93
CA LYS A 120 -19.49 19.81 5.20
C LYS A 120 -19.94 19.74 3.74
N ARG A 121 -20.28 20.88 3.14
CA ARG A 121 -20.62 20.96 1.72
C ARG A 121 -19.39 21.32 0.91
N VAL A 122 -19.16 20.59 -0.18
CA VAL A 122 -18.10 20.94 -1.12
C VAL A 122 -18.52 22.21 -1.86
N ARG A 123 -17.72 23.27 -1.74
CA ARG A 123 -17.96 24.57 -2.36
C ARG A 123 -17.19 24.75 -3.66
N LEU A 124 -16.07 24.04 -3.80
CA LEU A 124 -15.23 24.06 -4.99
C LEU A 124 -14.45 22.75 -5.14
N SER A 125 -14.37 22.25 -6.37
CA SER A 125 -13.58 21.09 -6.78
C SER A 125 -13.13 21.31 -8.23
N LEU A 126 -12.03 20.67 -8.63
CA LEU A 126 -11.60 20.66 -10.04
C LEU A 126 -12.22 19.49 -10.82
N ASP A 127 -12.77 18.49 -10.15
CA ASP A 127 -13.48 17.36 -10.73
C ASP A 127 -14.98 17.46 -10.38
N PRO A 128 -15.87 17.76 -11.35
CA PRO A 128 -17.31 17.87 -11.09
C PRO A 128 -17.92 16.65 -10.41
N LYS A 129 -17.31 15.46 -10.53
CA LYS A 129 -17.77 14.23 -9.88
C LYS A 129 -17.52 14.22 -8.36
N MET A 130 -16.69 15.11 -7.85
CA MET A 130 -16.29 15.21 -6.44
C MET A 130 -17.01 16.33 -5.70
N MET A 131 -18.14 16.80 -6.25
CA MET A 131 -18.95 17.85 -5.62
C MET A 131 -19.82 17.35 -4.47
N ASP A 132 -20.03 16.04 -4.37
CA ASP A 132 -20.61 15.42 -3.19
C ASP A 132 -19.51 14.97 -2.24
N LEU A 133 -19.52 15.50 -1.00
CA LEU A 133 -18.55 15.10 0.00
C LEU A 133 -18.80 13.64 0.37
N HIS A 134 -17.80 12.80 0.13
CA HIS A 134 -17.93 11.39 0.46
C HIS A 134 -18.03 11.19 1.99
N ARG A 135 -18.99 10.35 2.41
CA ARG A 135 -19.30 10.09 3.84
C ARG A 135 -18.09 9.61 4.64
N GLY A 136 -17.15 8.90 4.00
CA GLY A 136 -15.91 8.43 4.63
C GLY A 136 -15.01 9.55 5.15
N TYR A 137 -15.15 10.78 4.64
CA TYR A 137 -14.31 11.91 5.06
C TYR A 137 -14.84 12.65 6.30
N ALA A 138 -16.13 12.49 6.63
CA ALA A 138 -16.82 13.37 7.58
C ALA A 138 -16.21 13.35 9.00
N SER A 139 -15.83 12.17 9.51
CA SER A 139 -15.27 12.03 10.86
C SER A 139 -13.84 12.57 10.96
N THR A 140 -13.01 12.32 9.94
CA THR A 140 -11.66 12.89 9.86
C THR A 140 -11.71 14.40 9.75
N LEU A 141 -12.67 14.94 8.99
CA LEU A 141 -12.84 16.38 8.82
C LEU A 141 -13.20 17.07 10.14
N ASP A 142 -14.10 16.49 10.94
CA ASP A 142 -14.43 17.00 12.27
C ASP A 142 -13.19 17.07 13.18
N SER A 143 -12.39 16.00 13.17
CA SER A 143 -11.17 15.91 13.98
C SER A 143 -10.12 16.92 13.50
N ALA A 144 -9.93 17.07 12.19
CA ALA A 144 -8.97 18.00 11.60
C ALA A 144 -9.33 19.46 11.89
N MET A 145 -10.62 19.79 11.87
CA MET A 145 -11.12 21.11 12.26
C MET A 145 -10.92 21.37 13.76
N ALA A 146 -11.14 20.38 14.62
CA ALA A 146 -10.96 20.53 16.07
C ALA A 146 -9.47 20.67 16.47
N GLU A 147 -8.58 19.93 15.81
CA GLU A 147 -7.14 19.91 16.11
C GLU A 147 -6.36 21.00 15.36
N HIS A 148 -6.98 21.68 14.38
CA HIS A 148 -6.32 22.63 13.48
C HIS A 148 -5.06 22.07 12.80
N SER A 149 -5.10 20.79 12.42
CA SER A 149 -3.96 20.10 11.82
C SER A 149 -4.39 19.22 10.64
N PRO A 150 -3.50 18.98 9.66
CA PRO A 150 -3.79 18.05 8.58
C PRO A 150 -3.88 16.63 9.13
N LEU A 151 -4.96 15.92 8.78
CA LEU A 151 -5.18 14.52 9.17
C LEU A 151 -5.37 13.63 7.96
N TRP A 152 -5.04 12.35 8.15
CA TRP A 152 -5.20 11.32 7.14
C TRP A 152 -6.51 10.56 7.35
N THR A 153 -7.34 10.46 6.32
CA THR A 153 -8.51 9.57 6.37
C THR A 153 -8.08 8.13 6.11
N PRO A 154 -8.49 7.15 6.92
CA PRO A 154 -8.21 5.74 6.63
C PRO A 154 -8.67 5.35 5.22
N PHE A 155 -7.88 4.51 4.54
CA PHE A 155 -8.27 4.00 3.22
C PHE A 155 -9.61 3.29 3.32
N HIS A 156 -10.51 3.61 2.40
CA HIS A 156 -11.83 3.00 2.32
C HIS A 156 -12.21 2.71 0.87
N VAL A 157 -13.25 1.91 0.72
CA VAL A 157 -13.83 1.52 -0.56
C VAL A 157 -15.29 1.94 -0.51
N ASP A 158 -15.80 2.46 -1.62
CA ASP A 158 -17.18 2.89 -1.75
C ASP A 158 -17.80 2.28 -3.02
N PRO A 159 -19.13 2.07 -3.10
CA PRO A 159 -19.78 1.58 -4.32
C PRO A 159 -19.44 2.37 -5.59
N ASP A 160 -19.24 3.68 -5.48
CA ASP A 160 -18.91 4.54 -6.63
C ASP A 160 -17.41 4.49 -7.00
N TYR A 161 -16.56 3.99 -6.10
CA TYR A 161 -15.12 3.86 -6.28
C TYR A 161 -14.59 2.54 -5.68
N PRO A 162 -14.58 1.44 -6.45
CA PRO A 162 -14.27 0.09 -5.96
C PRO A 162 -12.79 -0.15 -5.63
N SER A 163 -11.92 0.83 -5.87
CA SER A 163 -10.51 0.79 -5.48
C SER A 163 -10.31 1.52 -4.15
N PRO A 164 -9.44 1.02 -3.26
CA PRO A 164 -9.07 1.74 -2.04
C PRO A 164 -8.58 3.15 -2.36
N HIS A 165 -9.18 4.14 -1.72
CA HIS A 165 -8.84 5.56 -1.84
C HIS A 165 -8.79 6.24 -0.48
#